data_AF-A0A7W1NA21-F1
#
_entry.id   AF-A0A7W1NA21-F1
#
_cell.length_a   1.000
_cell.length_b   1.000
_cell.length_c   1.000
_cell.angle_alpha   90.00
_cell.angle_beta   90.00
_cell.angle_gamma   90.00
#
_symmetry.space_group_name_H-M   'P 1'
#
loop_
_entity.id
_entity.type
_entity.pdbx_description
1 polymer ?
#
loop_
_entity_poly.entity_id
_entity_poly.type
_entity_poly.pdbx_seq_one_letter_code
_entity_poly.pdbx_strand_id
1 'polypeptide(L)'
;MLIKPISVRLIAYGPEDSVAALRRRAADLLKDEHGSVDEASFASASAAAVHDEIIATRMDQEVKLKKPTATRAGIVITLADVNERLTTEWLHELPVAKTCVVFAAWFSPRENAAWQLLIAQGSRWAENRQGPAA
;
A
#
# COMPACT_ATOMS: atom_id res chain seq x y z
N MET A 1 -19.02 -6.84 -17.04
CA MET A 1 -18.57 -5.91 -15.96
C MET A 1 -17.20 -5.39 -16.39
N LEU A 2 -17.04 -4.10 -16.69
CA LEU A 2 -15.75 -3.57 -17.15
C LEU A 2 -14.77 -3.55 -15.97
N ILE A 3 -13.70 -4.33 -16.08
CA ILE A 3 -12.52 -4.25 -15.23
C ILE A 3 -11.88 -2.88 -15.47
N LYS A 4 -11.63 -2.11 -14.40
CA LYS A 4 -11.03 -0.78 -14.49
C LYS A 4 -9.58 -0.84 -14.00
N PRO A 5 -8.62 -0.34 -14.78
CA PRO A 5 -7.25 -0.21 -14.30
C PRO A 5 -7.16 0.93 -13.27
N ILE A 6 -6.45 0.68 -12.18
CA ILE A 6 -6.05 1.68 -11.19
C ILE A 6 -4.52 1.65 -11.06
N SER A 7 -3.96 2.75 -10.55
CA SER A 7 -2.56 2.77 -10.10
C SER A 7 -2.54 2.79 -8.58
N VAL A 8 -1.89 1.80 -7.97
CA VAL A 8 -1.74 1.66 -6.52
C VAL A 8 -0.30 1.97 -6.13
N ARG A 9 -0.16 2.80 -5.10
CA ARG A 9 1.08 3.05 -4.39
C ARG A 9 0.97 2.47 -2.99
N LEU A 10 1.76 1.44 -2.69
CA LEU A 10 1.84 0.80 -1.39
C LEU A 10 3.20 1.08 -0.77
N ILE A 11 3.21 1.67 0.42
CA ILE A 11 4.42 1.92 1.19
C ILE A 11 4.30 1.24 2.55
N ALA A 12 5.36 0.59 2.99
CA ALA A 12 5.33 -0.19 4.22
C ALA A 12 6.65 -0.15 4.97
N TYR A 13 6.58 -0.27 6.30
CA TYR A 13 7.75 -0.51 7.13
C TYR A 13 7.45 -1.50 8.27
N GLY A 14 8.47 -2.24 8.68
CA GLY A 14 8.35 -3.25 9.72
C GLY A 14 9.56 -4.19 9.84
N PRO A 15 9.41 -5.36 10.49
CA PRO A 15 10.45 -6.39 10.44
C PRO A 15 10.70 -6.84 8.99
N GLU A 16 11.95 -7.17 8.69
CA GLU A 16 12.41 -7.52 7.34
C GLU A 16 11.59 -8.66 6.71
N ASP A 17 11.33 -9.74 7.45
CA ASP A 17 10.53 -10.87 6.97
C ASP A 17 9.11 -10.46 6.55
N SER A 18 8.53 -9.51 7.27
CA SER A 18 7.16 -9.03 7.00
C SER A 18 7.14 -8.09 5.79
N VAL A 19 8.18 -7.28 5.59
CA VAL A 19 8.37 -6.46 4.38
C VAL A 19 8.65 -7.33 3.15
N ALA A 20 9.46 -8.38 3.30
CA ALA A 20 9.72 -9.36 2.24
C ALA A 20 8.45 -10.13 1.84
N ALA A 21 7.59 -10.48 2.81
CA ALA A 21 6.29 -11.11 2.54
C ALA A 21 5.37 -10.19 1.73
N LEU A 22 5.31 -8.89 2.06
CA LEU A 22 4.56 -7.90 1.28
C LEU A 22 5.07 -7.79 -0.16
N ARG A 23 6.39 -7.72 -0.35
CA ARG A 23 7.01 -7.70 -1.68
C ARG A 23 6.58 -8.90 -2.51
N ARG A 24 6.67 -10.12 -1.95
CA ARG A 24 6.29 -11.36 -2.65
C ARG A 24 4.82 -11.34 -3.06
N ARG A 25 3.91 -10.95 -2.16
CA ARG A 25 2.48 -10.88 -2.46
C ARG A 25 2.16 -9.88 -3.56
N ALA A 26 2.81 -8.72 -3.56
CA ALA A 26 2.64 -7.72 -4.60
C ALA A 26 3.23 -8.18 -5.94
N ALA A 27 4.35 -8.92 -5.93
CA ALA A 27 4.89 -9.55 -7.12
C ALA A 27 3.97 -10.65 -7.68
N ASP A 28 3.37 -11.47 -6.82
CA ASP A 28 2.37 -12.47 -7.21
C ASP A 28 1.18 -11.79 -7.90
N LEU A 29 0.66 -10.69 -7.32
CA LEU A 29 -0.43 -9.91 -7.92
C LEU A 29 -0.05 -9.35 -9.30
N LEU A 30 1.13 -8.74 -9.46
CA LEU A 30 1.58 -8.25 -10.77
C LEU A 30 1.73 -9.38 -11.78
N LYS A 31 2.21 -10.54 -11.35
CA LYS A 31 2.32 -11.71 -12.21
C LYS A 31 0.95 -12.22 -12.66
N ASP A 32 -0.04 -12.21 -11.78
CA ASP A 32 -1.41 -12.62 -12.10
C ASP A 32 -2.10 -11.61 -13.03
N GLU A 33 -1.87 -10.31 -12.83
CA GLU A 33 -2.45 -9.23 -13.64
C GLU A 33 -1.77 -9.07 -15.01
N HIS A 34 -0.43 -9.12 -15.05
CA HIS A 34 0.38 -8.74 -16.22
C HIS A 34 1.20 -9.88 -16.81
N GLY A 35 1.17 -11.08 -16.22
CA GLY A 35 2.00 -12.22 -16.63
C GLY A 35 3.50 -12.06 -16.34
N SER A 36 3.92 -10.92 -15.79
CA SER A 36 5.30 -10.56 -15.54
C SER A 36 5.42 -9.63 -14.34
N VAL A 37 6.64 -9.49 -13.81
CA VAL A 37 6.93 -8.61 -12.68
C VAL A 37 7.99 -7.61 -13.12
N ASP A 38 7.66 -6.33 -13.05
CA ASP A 38 8.65 -5.26 -13.17
C ASP A 38 9.28 -4.99 -11.80
N GLU A 39 10.56 -5.35 -11.63
CA GLU A 39 11.28 -5.13 -10.37
C GLU A 39 11.49 -3.64 -10.07
N ALA A 40 11.40 -2.75 -11.07
CA ALA A 40 11.45 -1.31 -10.85
C ALA A 40 10.25 -0.78 -10.05
N SER A 41 9.14 -1.53 -10.03
CA SER A 41 7.99 -1.25 -9.16
C SER A 41 8.30 -1.40 -7.67
N PHE A 42 9.42 -2.01 -7.28
CA PHE A 42 9.75 -2.35 -5.89
C PHE A 42 11.01 -1.64 -5.41
N ALA A 43 10.84 -0.41 -4.92
CA ALA A 43 11.95 0.38 -4.39
C ALA A 43 12.16 0.14 -2.88
N SER A 44 13.39 -0.16 -2.50
CA SER A 44 13.80 -0.19 -1.09
C SER A 44 13.89 1.24 -0.56
N ALA A 45 13.42 1.46 0.67
CA ALA A 45 13.49 2.75 1.35
C ALA A 45 13.82 2.56 2.82
N SER A 46 14.32 3.61 3.49
CA SER A 46 14.46 3.55 4.95
C SER A 46 13.08 3.56 5.60
N ALA A 47 12.91 2.82 6.69
CA ALA A 47 11.65 2.84 7.44
C ALA A 47 11.28 4.26 7.93
N ALA A 48 12.28 5.09 8.25
CA ALA A 48 12.05 6.48 8.64
C ALA A 48 11.47 7.32 7.49
N ALA A 49 12.02 7.22 6.28
CA ALA A 49 11.49 7.92 5.12
C ALA A 49 10.06 7.48 4.78
N VAL A 50 9.79 6.17 4.82
CA VAL A 50 8.43 5.64 4.61
C VAL A 50 7.48 6.15 5.69
N HIS A 51 7.90 6.18 6.96
CA HIS A 51 7.08 6.71 8.04
C HIS A 51 6.73 8.19 7.81
N ASP A 52 7.72 9.01 7.47
CA ASP A 52 7.51 10.44 7.23
C ASP A 52 6.58 10.66 6.02
N GLU A 53 6.69 9.84 4.96
CA GLU A 53 5.75 9.85 3.81
C GLU A 53 4.32 9.47 4.24
N ILE A 54 4.14 8.40 5.02
CA ILE A 54 2.83 7.98 5.53
C ILE A 54 2.18 9.10 6.35
N ILE A 55 2.92 9.74 7.24
CA ILE A 55 2.41 10.84 8.07
C ILE A 55 2.00 12.04 7.22
N ALA A 56 2.75 12.35 6.15
CA ALA A 56 2.46 13.46 5.26
C ALA A 56 1.25 13.23 4.33
N THR A 57 1.03 11.98 3.88
CA THR A 57 0.02 11.66 2.86
C THR A 57 -1.31 11.19 3.43
N ARG A 58 -1.31 10.52 4.60
CA ARG A 58 -2.53 9.95 5.16
C ARG A 58 -3.53 11.04 5.55
N MET A 59 -4.80 10.81 5.21
CA MET A 59 -5.91 11.66 5.66
C MET A 59 -6.32 11.36 7.10
N ASP A 60 -6.25 10.09 7.52
CA ASP A 60 -6.60 9.69 8.88
C ASP A 60 -5.44 9.95 9.86
N GLN A 61 -5.70 10.78 10.86
CA GLN A 61 -4.76 11.12 11.93
C GLN A 61 -5.16 10.56 13.30
N GLU A 62 -6.27 9.81 13.40
CA GLU A 62 -6.72 9.19 14.65
C GLU A 62 -5.68 8.20 15.19
N VAL A 63 -5.05 7.44 14.29
CA VAL A 63 -4.01 6.46 14.66
C VAL A 63 -2.66 7.17 14.82
N LYS A 64 -2.14 7.22 16.04
CA LYS A 64 -0.77 7.68 16.30
C LYS A 64 0.23 6.57 15.96
N LEU A 65 0.99 6.75 14.87
CA LEU A 65 2.06 5.84 14.49
C LEU A 65 3.33 6.18 15.26
N LYS A 66 3.99 5.16 15.81
CA LYS A 66 5.32 5.33 16.42
C LYS A 66 6.38 5.36 15.32
N LYS A 67 7.35 6.26 15.44
CA LYS A 67 8.50 6.31 14.52
C LYS A 67 9.26 4.97 14.58
N PRO A 68 9.58 4.36 13.42
CA PRO A 68 10.29 3.09 13.40
C PRO A 68 11.74 3.22 13.89
N THR A 69 12.26 2.12 14.45
CA THR A 69 13.69 2.00 14.80
C THR A 69 14.53 1.78 13.54
N ALA A 70 15.82 2.09 13.62
CA ALA A 70 16.76 1.91 12.51
C ALA A 70 16.89 0.46 11.98
N THR A 71 16.48 -0.52 12.79
CA THR A 71 16.47 -1.95 12.45
C THR A 71 15.26 -2.38 11.61
N ARG A 72 14.33 -1.48 11.31
CA ARG A 72 13.15 -1.78 10.50
C ARG A 72 13.45 -1.56 9.02
N ALA A 73 12.98 -2.48 8.19
CA ALA A 73 13.00 -2.35 6.75
C ALA A 73 11.85 -1.45 6.28
N GLY A 74 12.05 -0.74 5.18
CA GLY A 74 11.04 0.03 4.48
C GLY A 74 10.98 -0.37 3.00
N ILE A 75 9.78 -0.33 2.42
CA ILE A 75 9.57 -0.60 1.00
C ILE A 75 8.53 0.36 0.44
N VAL A 76 8.72 0.67 -0.84
CA VAL A 76 7.82 1.43 -1.68
C VAL A 76 7.50 0.57 -2.90
N ILE A 77 6.21 0.35 -3.16
CA ILE A 77 5.69 -0.48 -4.24
C ILE A 77 4.73 0.36 -5.09
N THR A 78 4.92 0.34 -6.41
CA THR A 78 4.02 0.99 -7.36
C THR A 78 3.45 -0.07 -8.32
N LEU A 79 2.15 -0.31 -8.21
CA LEU A 79 1.40 -1.25 -9.05
C LEU A 79 0.59 -0.44 -10.06
N ALA A 80 1.06 -0.40 -11.31
CA ALA A 80 0.35 0.28 -12.39
C ALA A 80 -0.65 -0.66 -13.07
N ASP A 81 -1.72 -0.08 -13.61
CA ASP A 81 -2.71 -0.74 -14.47
C ASP A 81 -3.32 -2.03 -13.91
N VAL A 82 -3.52 -2.11 -12.59
CA VAL A 82 -4.10 -3.29 -11.94
C VAL A 82 -5.62 -3.21 -11.83
N ASN A 83 -6.29 -4.36 -11.82
CA ASN A 83 -7.74 -4.47 -11.65
C ASN A 83 -8.21 -3.92 -10.29
N GLU A 84 -9.06 -2.89 -10.32
CA GLU A 84 -9.60 -2.23 -9.12
C GLU A 84 -10.23 -3.20 -8.12
N ARG A 85 -11.09 -4.11 -8.59
CA ARG A 85 -11.84 -5.01 -7.72
C ARG A 85 -10.92 -6.06 -7.09
N LEU A 86 -10.11 -6.72 -7.91
CA LEU A 86 -9.16 -7.72 -7.45
C LEU A 86 -8.16 -7.09 -6.47
N THR A 87 -7.68 -5.89 -6.78
CA THR A 87 -6.69 -5.20 -5.96
C THR A 87 -7.28 -4.70 -4.64
N THR A 88 -8.52 -4.23 -4.63
CA THR A 88 -9.19 -3.82 -3.38
C THR A 88 -9.45 -5.01 -2.47
N GLU A 89 -9.96 -6.12 -3.02
CA GLU A 89 -10.15 -7.39 -2.29
C GLU A 89 -8.80 -7.93 -1.79
N TRP A 90 -7.76 -7.96 -2.63
CA TRP A 90 -6.40 -8.35 -2.25
C TRP A 90 -5.81 -7.46 -1.17
N LEU A 91 -6.01 -6.14 -1.26
CA LEU A 91 -5.60 -5.20 -0.23
C LEU A 91 -6.29 -5.55 1.07
N HIS A 92 -7.59 -5.88 1.07
CA HIS A 92 -8.39 -6.36 2.21
C HIS A 92 -7.93 -7.68 2.84
N GLU A 93 -7.33 -8.53 2.04
CA GLU A 93 -6.87 -9.85 2.47
C GLU A 93 -5.41 -9.88 2.88
N LEU A 94 -4.61 -8.85 2.54
CA LEU A 94 -3.21 -8.74 2.90
C LEU A 94 -3.04 -9.08 4.38
N PRO A 95 -2.55 -10.28 4.72
CA PRO A 95 -2.35 -10.70 6.08
C PRO A 95 -1.02 -10.11 6.49
N VAL A 96 -0.97 -8.78 6.54
CA VAL A 96 0.24 -8.10 6.96
C VAL A 96 0.35 -8.44 8.43
N ALA A 97 1.31 -9.32 8.72
CA ALA A 97 1.65 -9.73 10.07
C ALA A 97 1.55 -8.50 10.97
N LYS A 98 0.91 -8.67 12.13
CA LYS A 98 0.54 -7.64 13.12
C LYS A 98 1.68 -6.69 13.56
N THR A 99 2.84 -6.79 12.95
CA THR A 99 4.13 -6.17 13.22
C THR A 99 4.53 -5.10 12.18
N CYS A 100 3.85 -4.97 11.04
CA CYS A 100 4.10 -3.93 10.02
C CYS A 100 3.09 -2.77 10.09
N VAL A 101 3.51 -1.64 9.52
CA VAL A 101 2.64 -0.54 9.11
C VAL A 101 2.64 -0.50 7.58
N VAL A 102 1.46 -0.52 6.98
CA VAL A 102 1.26 -0.47 5.52
C VAL A 102 0.28 0.63 5.19
N PHE A 103 0.63 1.44 4.21
CA PHE A 103 -0.23 2.47 3.67
C PHE A 103 -0.35 2.25 2.16
N ALA A 104 -1.58 2.17 1.68
CA ALA A 104 -1.87 2.09 0.26
C ALA A 104 -2.68 3.32 -0.15
N ALA A 105 -2.32 3.91 -1.29
CA ALA A 105 -3.10 4.95 -1.94
C ALA A 105 -3.30 4.57 -3.41
N TRP A 106 -4.48 4.81 -3.96
CA TRP A 106 -4.73 4.52 -5.37
C TRP A 106 -5.70 5.52 -5.99
N PHE A 107 -5.61 5.64 -7.32
CA PHE A 107 -6.46 6.52 -8.11
C PHE A 107 -7.18 5.73 -9.20
N SER A 108 -8.47 6.02 -9.37
CA SER A 108 -9.33 5.48 -10.43
C SER A 108 -9.62 6.60 -11.41
N PRO A 109 -8.98 6.60 -12.59
CA PRO A 109 -9.20 7.62 -13.61
C PRO A 109 -10.66 7.71 -14.05
N ARG A 110 -11.38 6.57 -14.04
CA ARG A 110 -12.78 6.52 -14.44
C ARG A 110 -13.72 7.22 -13.46
N GLU A 111 -13.41 7.16 -12.17
CA GLU A 111 -14.22 7.80 -11.12
C GLU A 111 -13.65 9.17 -10.73
N ASN A 112 -12.48 9.52 -11.25
CA ASN A 112 -11.69 10.68 -10.87
C ASN A 112 -11.55 10.79 -9.34
N ALA A 113 -11.35 9.64 -8.68
CA ALA A 113 -11.35 9.52 -7.23
C ALA A 113 -10.06 8.89 -6.74
N ALA A 114 -9.63 9.34 -5.56
CA ALA A 114 -8.47 8.82 -4.86
C ALA A 114 -8.93 8.14 -3.56
N TRP A 115 -8.28 7.04 -3.23
CA TRP A 115 -8.52 6.29 -2.01
C TRP A 115 -7.24 6.08 -1.25
N GLN A 116 -7.38 5.91 0.06
CA GLN A 116 -6.29 5.62 0.95
C GLN A 116 -6.73 4.56 1.96
N LEU A 117 -5.79 3.70 2.31
CA LEU A 117 -5.95 2.66 3.31
C LEU A 117 -4.69 2.59 4.16
N LEU A 118 -4.85 2.72 5.48
CA LEU A 118 -3.78 2.49 6.45
C LEU A 118 -4.06 1.22 7.25
N ILE A 119 -3.07 0.34 7.34
CA ILE A 119 -3.04 -0.82 8.23
C ILE A 119 -1.89 -0.61 9.21
N ALA A 120 -2.20 -0.45 10.50
CA ALA A 120 -1.21 -0.27 11.55
C ALA A 120 -1.28 -1.44 12.54
N GLN A 121 -0.26 -2.31 12.54
CA GLN A 121 -0.06 -3.37 13.54
C GLN A 121 -1.35 -4.16 13.88
N GLY A 122 -1.97 -4.75 12.84
CA GLY A 122 -3.11 -5.65 12.99
C GLY A 122 -4.43 -4.98 13.41
N SER A 123 -4.51 -3.65 13.44
CA SER A 123 -5.71 -2.91 13.82
C SER A 123 -6.10 -1.85 12.80
N ARG A 124 -7.38 -1.90 12.41
CA ARG A 124 -8.18 -0.98 11.60
C ARG A 124 -7.81 -0.83 10.12
N TRP A 125 -8.86 -0.86 9.31
CA TRP A 125 -8.91 -0.52 7.90
C TRP A 125 -9.66 0.81 7.82
N ALA A 126 -8.94 1.92 7.73
CA ALA A 126 -9.60 3.21 7.51
C ALA A 126 -9.85 3.36 6.00
N GLU A 127 -11.07 3.10 5.56
CA GLU A 127 -11.51 3.40 4.18
C GLU A 127 -12.01 4.85 4.15
N ASN A 128 -11.13 5.81 3.85
CA ASN A 128 -11.55 7.20 3.66
C ASN A 128 -11.81 7.46 2.17
N ARG A 129 -13.09 7.55 1.81
CA ARG A 129 -13.55 8.07 0.51
C ARG A 129 -13.79 9.57 0.61
N GLN A 130 -12.77 10.39 0.37
CA GLN A 130 -12.99 11.81 0.11
C GLN A 130 -11.97 12.28 -0.94
N GLY A 131 -12.46 12.48 -2.18
CA GLY A 131 -11.65 12.96 -3.30
C GLY A 131 -11.26 14.44 -3.17
N PRO A 132 -10.51 15.00 -4.13
CA PRO A 132 -10.49 16.44 -4.29
C PRO A 132 -11.84 16.88 -4.90
N ALA A 133 -12.67 17.50 -4.06
CA ALA A 133 -13.67 18.47 -4.50
C ALA A 133 -13.14 19.87 -4.21
N ALA A 134 -12.48 20.48 -5.21
CA ALA A 134 -12.37 21.91 -5.48
C ALA A 134 -11.62 22.10 -6.80
#